data_AF-A0A9W4X4N8-F1
#
_entry.id   AF-A0A9W4X4N8-F1
#
_cell.length_a   1.000
_cell.length_b   1.000
_cell.length_c   1.000
_cell.angle_alpha   90.00
_cell.angle_beta   90.00
_cell.angle_gamma   90.00
#
_symmetry.space_group_name_H-M   'P 1'
#
loop_
_entity.id
_entity.type
_entity.pdbx_description
1 polymer ?
#
loop_
_entity_poly.entity_id
_entity_poly.type
_entity_poly.pdbx_seq_one_letter_code
_entity_poly.pdbx_strand_id
1 'polypeptide(L)'
;HKISSASIDSLFYQNDLHSYLINLKAFIIKPLESKLKIVSKQENTDRIKAFISQRADNYKDAPSKMIDSYLEKSRNTIVLDKILINKPNQNSYIELDQNKLKKATTLHFQTVAVLLNKEVTDLTTPNFSNFWSQWKEFY
;
A
#
# COMPACT_ATOMS: atom_id res chain seq x y z
N HIS A 1 33.09 51.73 -11.78
CA HIS A 1 33.24 51.65 -10.32
C HIS A 1 33.95 50.36 -9.96
N LYS A 2 35.25 50.41 -9.64
CA LYS A 2 36.01 49.25 -9.15
C LYS A 2 35.78 49.17 -7.63
N ILE A 3 35.03 48.17 -7.17
CA ILE A 3 34.96 47.86 -5.75
C ILE A 3 36.33 47.27 -5.40
N SER A 4 37.10 47.99 -4.57
CA SER A 4 38.41 47.54 -4.10
C SER A 4 38.24 46.27 -3.27
N SER A 5 39.09 45.25 -3.47
CA SER A 5 39.06 44.02 -2.67
C SER A 5 39.18 44.31 -1.17
N ALA A 6 39.93 45.36 -0.80
CA ALA A 6 40.06 45.84 0.57
C ALA A 6 38.71 46.26 1.21
N SER A 7 37.72 46.68 0.41
CA SER A 7 36.38 47.05 0.90
C SER A 7 35.49 45.82 1.14
N ILE A 8 35.77 44.71 0.46
CA ILE A 8 35.10 43.43 0.71
C ILE A 8 35.75 42.77 1.92
N ASP A 9 37.08 42.79 1.99
CA ASP A 9 37.84 42.25 3.12
C ASP A 9 37.50 42.97 4.43
N SER A 10 37.28 44.30 4.41
CA SER A 10 36.88 45.04 5.61
C SER A 10 35.51 44.65 6.17
N LEU A 11 34.57 44.21 5.31
CA LEU A 11 33.26 43.69 5.73
C LEU A 11 33.37 42.34 6.44
N PHE A 12 34.38 41.54 6.10
CA PHE A 12 34.66 40.25 6.75
C PHE A 12 35.40 40.40 8.08
N TYR A 13 36.18 41.47 8.26
CA TYR A 13 36.92 41.73 9.51
C TYR A 13 36.10 42.40 10.62
N GLN A 14 34.89 42.92 10.33
CA GLN A 14 34.14 43.76 11.27
C GLN A 14 33.14 43.03 12.17
N ASN A 15 32.85 41.75 11.91
CA ASN A 15 31.97 40.93 12.73
C ASN A 15 32.70 39.67 13.18
N ASP A 16 32.60 39.35 14.47
CA ASP A 16 33.03 38.06 15.02
C ASP A 16 32.47 36.94 14.13
N LEU A 17 33.35 36.04 13.69
CA LEU A 17 33.02 34.89 12.83
C LEU A 17 31.81 34.13 13.41
N HIS A 18 31.72 34.07 14.74
CA HIS A 18 30.60 33.48 15.45
C HIS A 18 29.26 34.16 15.12
N SER A 19 29.20 35.49 15.16
CA SER A 19 28.01 36.26 14.80
C SER A 19 27.61 36.07 13.34
N TYR A 20 28.59 36.00 12.43
CA TYR A 20 28.32 35.70 11.02
C TYR A 20 27.69 34.31 10.83
N LEU A 21 28.23 33.27 11.48
CA LEU A 21 27.67 31.92 11.40
C LEU A 21 26.26 31.83 11.99
N ILE A 22 26.00 32.52 13.10
CA ILE A 22 24.65 32.62 13.69
C ILE A 22 23.68 33.24 12.69
N ASN A 23 24.08 34.35 12.08
CA ASN A 23 23.26 35.05 11.10
C ASN A 23 23.00 34.18 9.86
N LEU A 24 24.03 33.54 9.30
CA LEU A 24 23.88 32.63 8.17
C LEU A 24 22.93 31.47 8.48
N LYS A 25 23.06 30.86 9.67
CA LYS A 25 22.16 29.79 10.11
C LYS A 25 20.71 30.29 10.26
N ALA A 26 20.51 31.47 10.82
CA ALA A 26 19.19 32.03 11.07
C ALA A 26 18.50 32.51 9.78
N PHE A 27 19.22 33.17 8.89
CA PHE A 27 18.66 33.85 7.72
C PHE A 27 18.67 33.01 6.45
N ILE A 28 19.55 32.01 6.35
CA ILE A 28 19.66 31.18 5.14
C ILE A 28 19.27 29.73 5.43
N ILE A 29 19.91 29.09 6.41
CA ILE A 29 19.72 27.65 6.64
C ILE A 29 18.30 27.35 7.13
N LYS A 30 17.84 28.01 8.20
CA LYS A 30 16.50 27.77 8.76
C LYS A 30 15.36 28.01 7.75
N PRO A 31 15.36 29.10 6.95
CA PRO A 31 14.34 29.30 5.92
C PRO A 31 14.38 28.26 4.79
N LEU A 32 15.56 27.74 4.44
CA LEU A 32 15.67 26.65 3.45
C LEU A 32 15.10 25.34 4.01
N GLU A 33 15.42 25.00 5.25
CA GLU A 33 14.87 23.83 5.94
C GLU A 33 13.34 23.90 6.04
N SER A 34 12.79 25.08 6.36
CA SER A 34 11.34 25.25 6.45
C SER A 34 10.67 25.12 5.08
N LYS A 35 11.25 25.70 4.02
CA LYS A 35 10.78 25.52 2.63
C LYS A 35 10.82 24.06 2.22
N LEU A 36 11.92 23.35 2.48
CA LEU A 36 12.06 21.93 2.20
C LEU A 36 10.96 21.12 2.90
N LYS A 37 10.70 21.40 4.17
CA LYS A 37 9.62 20.74 4.93
C LYS A 37 8.24 21.00 4.35
N ILE A 38 7.97 22.22 3.87
CA ILE A 38 6.70 22.56 3.22
C ILE A 38 6.56 21.80 1.91
N VAL A 39 7.58 21.80 1.06
CA VAL A 39 7.59 21.08 -0.23
C VAL A 39 7.38 19.59 -0.01
N SER A 40 8.13 18.98 0.91
CA SER A 40 8.00 17.55 1.22
C SER A 40 6.61 17.18 1.74
N LYS A 41 6.00 18.04 2.58
CA LYS A 41 4.62 17.84 3.02
C LYS A 41 3.63 17.93 1.86
N GLN A 42 3.80 18.92 0.98
CA GLN A 42 2.94 19.12 -0.17
C GLN A 42 3.00 17.90 -1.11
N GLU A 43 4.19 17.43 -1.46
CA GLU A 43 4.38 16.23 -2.27
C GLU A 43 3.71 15.00 -1.64
N ASN A 44 3.84 14.83 -0.33
CA ASN A 44 3.19 13.72 0.37
C ASN A 44 1.66 13.84 0.32
N THR A 45 1.12 15.04 0.54
CA THR A 45 -0.32 15.30 0.41
C THR A 45 -0.82 15.01 -1.00
N ASP A 46 -0.08 15.41 -2.03
CA ASP A 46 -0.46 15.18 -3.42
C ASP A 46 -0.42 13.69 -3.79
N ARG A 47 0.57 12.94 -3.28
CA ARG A 47 0.60 11.48 -3.40
C ARG A 47 -0.62 10.82 -2.74
N ILE A 48 -0.96 11.24 -1.51
CA ILE A 48 -2.14 10.71 -0.81
C ILE A 48 -3.42 10.98 -1.62
N LYS A 49 -3.58 12.21 -2.14
CA LYS A 49 -4.73 12.56 -2.99
C LYS A 49 -4.80 11.68 -4.24
N ALA A 50 -3.67 11.47 -4.92
CA ALA A 50 -3.60 10.60 -6.10
C ALA A 50 -4.04 9.16 -5.78
N PHE A 51 -3.59 8.59 -4.65
CA PHE A 51 -4.02 7.26 -4.22
C PHE A 51 -5.52 7.19 -3.90
N ILE A 52 -6.09 8.23 -3.29
CA ILE A 52 -7.53 8.31 -3.02
C ILE A 52 -8.31 8.34 -4.33
N SER A 53 -7.91 9.18 -5.28
CA SER A 53 -8.55 9.24 -6.61
C SER A 53 -8.48 7.90 -7.33
N GLN A 54 -7.29 7.27 -7.37
CA GLN A 54 -7.11 5.95 -7.97
C GLN A 54 -8.00 4.88 -7.30
N ARG A 55 -8.18 4.94 -5.98
CA ARG A 55 -9.10 4.02 -5.27
C ARG A 55 -10.56 4.28 -5.63
N ALA A 56 -10.98 5.53 -5.79
CA ALA A 56 -12.32 5.86 -6.21
C ALA A 56 -12.62 5.35 -7.63
N ASP A 57 -11.66 5.51 -8.55
CA ASP A 57 -11.77 4.98 -9.91
C ASP A 57 -11.83 3.44 -9.88
N ASN A 58 -10.95 2.79 -9.10
CA ASN A 58 -10.98 1.34 -8.93
C ASN A 58 -12.29 0.83 -8.29
N TYR A 59 -12.91 1.58 -7.38
CA TYR A 59 -14.20 1.20 -6.79
C TYR A 59 -15.30 1.11 -7.86
N LYS A 60 -15.29 2.05 -8.81
CA LYS A 60 -16.29 2.10 -9.89
C LYS A 60 -16.03 1.06 -10.98
N ASP A 61 -14.78 0.94 -11.43
CA ASP A 61 -14.47 0.22 -12.67
C ASP A 61 -13.78 -1.14 -12.44
N ALA A 62 -13.17 -1.37 -11.27
CA ALA A 62 -12.38 -2.57 -10.99
C ALA A 62 -12.33 -2.93 -9.49
N PRO A 63 -13.45 -3.35 -8.87
CA PRO A 63 -13.55 -3.55 -7.43
C PRO A 63 -12.54 -4.56 -6.87
N SER A 64 -12.13 -5.57 -7.65
CA SER A 64 -11.07 -6.50 -7.25
C SER A 64 -9.71 -5.81 -7.03
N LYS A 65 -9.37 -4.82 -7.85
CA LYS A 65 -8.11 -4.04 -7.68
C LYS A 65 -8.15 -3.17 -6.44
N MET A 66 -9.34 -2.66 -6.09
CA MET A 66 -9.55 -1.92 -4.85
C MET A 66 -9.34 -2.83 -3.62
N ILE A 67 -9.91 -4.05 -3.64
CA ILE A 67 -9.72 -5.02 -2.55
C ILE A 67 -8.25 -5.42 -2.42
N ASP A 68 -7.57 -5.68 -3.54
CA ASP A 68 -6.14 -6.00 -3.55
C ASP A 68 -5.30 -4.87 -2.92
N SER A 69 -5.66 -3.60 -3.18
CA SER A 69 -5.01 -2.44 -2.57
C SER A 69 -5.26 -2.31 -1.06
N TYR A 70 -6.43 -2.71 -0.56
CA TYR A 70 -6.73 -2.67 0.87
C TYR A 70 -6.03 -3.77 1.66
N LEU A 71 -5.90 -4.94 1.06
CA LEU A 71 -5.30 -6.11 1.70
C LEU A 71 -3.77 -6.15 1.59
N GLU A 72 -3.15 -5.15 0.95
CA GLU A 72 -1.73 -5.13 0.57
C GLU A 72 -1.28 -6.45 -0.05
N LYS A 73 -2.21 -7.12 -0.75
CA LYS A 73 -2.04 -8.53 -1.10
C LYS A 73 -1.22 -8.62 -2.39
N SER A 74 -0.01 -9.16 -2.28
CA SER A 74 0.75 -9.59 -3.44
C SER A 74 0.03 -10.79 -4.07
N ARG A 75 -0.27 -10.69 -5.38
CA ARG A 75 -0.92 -11.78 -6.12
C ARG A 75 0.06 -12.92 -6.33
N ASN A 76 0.03 -13.91 -5.43
CA ASN A 76 0.74 -15.16 -5.64
C ASN A 76 0.00 -15.97 -6.70
N THR A 77 0.66 -16.18 -7.83
CA THR A 77 0.13 -16.96 -8.96
C THR A 77 0.78 -18.34 -8.94
N ILE A 78 -0.04 -19.40 -8.96
CA ILE A 78 0.42 -20.77 -9.13
C ILE A 78 -0.08 -21.25 -10.49
N VAL A 79 0.82 -21.77 -11.32
CA VAL A 79 0.48 -22.41 -12.59
C VAL A 79 0.36 -23.92 -12.33
N LEU A 80 -0.76 -24.51 -12.73
CA LEU A 80 -1.04 -25.94 -12.54
C LEU A 80 -1.12 -26.62 -13.91
N ASP A 81 -0.21 -27.57 -14.15
CA ASP A 81 -0.18 -28.36 -15.39
C ASP A 81 -0.99 -29.67 -15.26
N LYS A 82 -1.17 -30.17 -14.03
CA LYS A 82 -1.91 -31.39 -13.73
C LYS A 82 -2.50 -31.36 -12.33
N ILE A 83 -3.62 -32.04 -12.13
CA ILE A 83 -4.25 -32.20 -10.82
C ILE A 83 -4.65 -33.65 -10.59
N LEU A 84 -4.56 -34.11 -9.34
CA LEU A 84 -5.06 -35.42 -8.93
C LEU A 84 -6.49 -35.26 -8.41
N ILE A 85 -7.44 -35.98 -9.00
CA ILE A 85 -8.84 -35.94 -8.58
C ILE A 85 -9.15 -37.20 -7.79
N ASN A 86 -9.42 -37.03 -6.50
CA ASN A 86 -9.88 -38.08 -5.61
C ASN A 86 -11.40 -37.93 -5.40
N LYS A 87 -12.18 -38.91 -5.84
CA LYS A 87 -13.62 -38.97 -5.57
C LYS A 87 -13.92 -40.17 -4.69
N PRO A 88 -14.79 -40.04 -3.67
CA PRO A 88 -15.28 -41.20 -2.95
C PRO A 88 -15.99 -42.12 -3.96
N ASN A 89 -15.60 -43.39 -3.98
CA ASN A 89 -16.13 -44.46 -4.85
C ASN A 89 -15.66 -44.46 -6.32
N GLN A 90 -14.62 -43.70 -6.68
CA GLN A 90 -13.96 -43.84 -7.98
C GLN A 90 -12.45 -43.87 -7.82
N ASN A 91 -11.76 -44.58 -8.72
CA ASN A 91 -10.30 -44.56 -8.73
C ASN A 91 -9.81 -43.15 -9.01
N SER A 92 -8.80 -42.74 -8.23
CA SER A 92 -8.09 -41.49 -8.44
C SER A 92 -7.47 -41.45 -9.82
N TYR A 93 -7.60 -40.33 -10.51
CA TYR A 93 -6.97 -40.12 -11.82
C TYR A 93 -6.33 -38.74 -11.91
N ILE A 94 -5.35 -38.64 -12.79
CA ILE A 94 -4.67 -37.38 -13.10
C ILE A 94 -5.41 -36.73 -14.27
N GLU A 95 -5.86 -35.49 -14.08
CA GLU A 95 -6.46 -34.69 -15.14
C GLU A 95 -5.41 -33.72 -15.68
N LEU A 96 -5.38 -33.58 -17.01
CA LEU A 96 -4.43 -32.77 -17.78
C LEU A 96 -5.14 -31.73 -18.66
N ASP A 97 -6.46 -31.87 -18.87
CA ASP A 97 -7.25 -30.93 -19.67
C ASP A 97 -7.41 -29.59 -18.92
N GLN A 98 -6.91 -28.51 -19.51
CA GLN A 98 -6.88 -27.17 -18.91
C GLN A 98 -8.28 -26.65 -18.50
N ASN A 99 -9.33 -26.95 -19.26
CA ASN A 99 -10.68 -26.52 -18.94
C ASN A 99 -11.23 -27.26 -17.72
N LYS A 100 -10.91 -28.56 -17.61
CA LYS A 100 -11.29 -29.38 -16.46
C LYS A 100 -10.45 -29.05 -15.23
N LEU A 101 -9.16 -28.76 -15.40
CA LEU A 101 -8.28 -28.26 -14.33
C LEU A 101 -8.89 -27.01 -13.69
N LYS A 102 -9.23 -26.00 -14.51
CA LYS A 102 -9.81 -24.75 -14.01
C LYS A 102 -11.06 -25.00 -13.18
N LYS A 103 -11.98 -25.84 -13.66
CA LYS A 103 -13.22 -26.17 -12.94
C LYS A 103 -12.95 -26.88 -11.61
N ALA A 104 -12.08 -27.89 -11.61
CA ALA A 104 -11.75 -28.65 -10.42
C ALA A 104 -10.98 -27.82 -9.39
N THR A 105 -10.06 -26.96 -9.82
CA THR A 105 -9.34 -26.02 -8.95
C THR A 105 -10.27 -24.97 -8.36
N THR A 106 -11.16 -24.38 -9.17
CA THR A 106 -12.19 -23.44 -8.68
C THR A 106 -13.09 -24.13 -7.66
N LEU A 107 -13.57 -25.34 -7.94
CA LEU A 107 -14.39 -26.12 -7.02
C LEU A 107 -13.64 -26.41 -5.72
N HIS A 108 -12.38 -26.85 -5.79
CA HIS A 108 -11.57 -27.13 -4.61
C HIS A 108 -11.45 -25.90 -3.71
N PHE A 109 -11.03 -24.76 -4.25
CA PHE A 109 -10.88 -23.54 -3.45
C PHE A 109 -12.21 -22.94 -3.00
N GLN A 110 -13.29 -23.13 -3.76
CA GLN A 110 -14.63 -22.79 -3.28
C GLN A 110 -15.01 -23.68 -2.10
N THR A 111 -14.91 -25.01 -2.21
CA THR A 111 -15.30 -25.94 -1.14
C THR A 111 -14.39 -25.85 0.09
N VAL A 112 -13.09 -25.62 -0.09
CA VAL A 112 -12.13 -25.47 1.03
C VAL A 112 -12.29 -24.11 1.71
N ALA A 113 -12.60 -23.04 0.97
CA ALA A 113 -12.89 -21.72 1.55
C ALA A 113 -14.34 -21.57 2.07
N VAL A 114 -15.19 -22.57 1.83
CA VAL A 114 -16.57 -22.69 2.34
C VAL A 114 -16.47 -23.34 3.73
N LEU A 115 -16.18 -22.61 4.81
CA LEU A 115 -17.19 -21.85 5.56
C LEU A 115 -18.20 -21.20 4.60
N LEU A 116 -19.27 -21.95 4.31
CA LEU A 116 -20.44 -21.52 3.53
C LEU A 116 -20.65 -20.02 3.66
N ASN A 117 -20.67 -19.33 2.51
CA ASN A 117 -21.36 -18.05 2.41
C ASN A 117 -22.80 -18.31 2.85
N LYS A 118 -23.07 -18.20 4.16
CA LYS A 118 -24.42 -18.12 4.67
C LYS A 118 -25.01 -16.89 3.99
N GLU A 119 -26.13 -17.08 3.32
CA GLU A 119 -26.97 -15.94 2.97
C GLU A 119 -27.21 -15.18 4.27
N VAL A 120 -26.76 -13.92 4.32
CA VAL A 120 -27.03 -13.04 5.45
C VAL A 120 -28.50 -12.66 5.33
N THR A 121 -29.38 -13.49 5.90
CA THR A 121 -30.82 -13.25 5.92
C THR A 121 -31.26 -12.35 7.07
N ASP A 122 -30.35 -11.71 7.80
CA ASP A 122 -30.73 -10.82 8.89
C ASP A 122 -30.52 -9.34 8.53
N LEU A 123 -31.65 -8.65 8.33
CA LEU A 123 -31.74 -7.20 8.22
C LEU A 123 -31.47 -6.47 9.55
N THR A 124 -31.21 -7.17 10.65
CA THR A 124 -30.93 -6.55 11.94
C THR A 124 -30.11 -7.50 12.84
N THR A 125 -28.79 -7.32 12.99
CA THR A 125 -28.18 -6.94 14.28
C THR A 125 -26.63 -6.93 14.27
N PRO A 126 -26.02 -6.08 15.13
CA PRO A 126 -24.59 -5.83 15.16
C PRO A 126 -23.91 -6.66 16.25
N ASN A 127 -23.13 -7.69 15.92
CA ASN A 127 -22.01 -8.07 16.79
C ASN A 127 -20.96 -8.94 16.07
N PHE A 128 -20.04 -8.29 15.37
CA PHE A 128 -18.84 -8.93 14.83
C PHE A 128 -17.85 -9.39 15.91
N SER A 129 -18.07 -9.04 17.19
CA SER A 129 -17.14 -9.36 18.29
C SER A 129 -17.01 -10.87 18.55
N ASN A 130 -18.11 -11.63 18.42
CA ASN A 130 -18.12 -13.05 18.78
C ASN A 130 -17.46 -13.97 17.74
N PHE A 131 -17.13 -13.47 16.55
CA PHE A 131 -16.46 -14.27 15.52
C PHE A 131 -14.93 -14.26 15.61
N TRP A 132 -14.33 -13.28 16.28
CA TRP A 132 -12.86 -13.15 16.37
C TRP A 132 -12.18 -14.35 17.04
N SER A 133 -12.84 -15.00 17.99
CA SER A 133 -12.31 -16.19 18.66
C SER A 133 -12.04 -17.34 17.69
N GLN A 134 -12.78 -17.42 16.57
CA GLN A 134 -12.62 -18.49 15.57
C GLN A 134 -11.43 -18.27 14.64
N TRP A 135 -10.96 -17.03 14.48
CA TRP A 135 -9.84 -16.68 13.60
C TRP A 135 -8.48 -16.71 14.32
N LYS A 136 -8.47 -16.78 15.65
CA LYS A 136 -7.25 -16.85 16.46
C LYS A 136 -6.41 -18.11 16.20
N GLU A 137 -7.03 -19.18 15.69
CA GLU A 137 -6.32 -20.43 15.40
C GLU A 137 -5.59 -20.42 14.04
N PHE A 138 -5.83 -19.40 13.20
CA PHE A 138 -5.28 -19.31 11.85
C PHE A 138 -4.25 -18.17 11.67
N TYR A 139 -3.98 -17.38 12.71
CA TYR A 139 -3.02 -16.27 12.73
C TYR A 139 -2.10 -16.32 13.95
#